data_AF-A0A6A6DK02-F1
#
_entry.id   AF-A0A6A6DK02-F1
#
_cell.length_a   1.000
_cell.length_b   1.000
_cell.length_c   1.000
_cell.angle_alpha   90.00
_cell.angle_beta   90.00
_cell.angle_gamma   90.00
#
_symmetry.space_group_name_H-M   'P 1'
#
loop_
_entity.id
_entity.type
_entity.pdbx_description
1 polymer ?
#
loop_
_entity_poly.entity_id
_entity_poly.type
_entity_poly.pdbx_seq_one_letter_code
_entity_poly.pdbx_strand_id
1 'polypeptide(L)'
;MGFITLVRGFKLSVSDFDVFLTASGLPPIGGGYQPGPKEAEDIAKLFRAKGINCEVRVFVPFVTGFDRSHHLFVCCDWIYVLAIKDIKGVLQKPVPPAFKQIRKSLRVKSGVSRYVVYNEEDFSYIPEEIIRRNMAPIRCGVCDAVFSLWQDQIRHRHDEHGISEDQNPLPDY
;
A
#
# COMPACT_ATOMS: atom_id res chain seq x y z
N MET A 1 -1.21 -11.91 -4.23
CA MET A 1 -2.58 -11.38 -4.28
C MET A 1 -2.50 -9.88 -4.58
N GLY A 2 -3.34 -9.30 -5.44
CA GLY A 2 -3.24 -7.87 -5.75
C GLY A 2 -3.93 -7.00 -4.69
N PHE A 3 -3.36 -5.83 -4.40
CA PHE A 3 -3.96 -4.84 -3.51
C PHE A 3 -4.42 -3.61 -4.27
N ILE A 4 -5.57 -3.06 -3.89
CA ILE A 4 -5.97 -1.72 -4.31
C ILE A 4 -5.25 -0.74 -3.39
N THR A 5 -4.36 0.09 -3.94
CA THR A 5 -3.65 1.12 -3.20
C THR A 5 -4.09 2.49 -3.69
N LEU A 6 -4.51 3.34 -2.76
CA LEU A 6 -4.71 4.75 -3.04
C LEU A 6 -3.41 5.47 -2.74
N VAL A 7 -2.85 6.14 -3.74
CA VAL A 7 -1.53 6.76 -3.66
C VAL A 7 -1.59 8.26 -3.94
N ARG A 8 -0.69 9.02 -3.32
CA ARG A 8 -0.38 10.41 -3.66
C ARG A 8 1.06 10.50 -4.17
N GLY A 9 1.20 10.86 -5.43
CA GLY A 9 2.47 10.75 -6.13
C GLY A 9 2.41 11.30 -7.55
N PHE A 10 3.41 10.96 -8.36
CA PHE A 10 3.44 11.29 -9.78
C PHE A 10 3.69 10.04 -10.61
N LYS A 11 3.15 10.04 -11.83
CA LYS A 11 3.31 8.97 -12.81
C LYS A 11 4.57 9.20 -13.64
N LEU A 12 5.40 8.18 -13.79
CA LEU A 12 6.65 8.21 -14.55
C LEU A 12 6.73 6.97 -15.46
N SER A 13 7.38 7.08 -16.62
CA SER A 13 7.63 5.90 -17.45
C SER A 13 8.66 4.98 -16.77
N VAL A 14 8.54 3.68 -16.95
CA VAL A 14 9.52 2.72 -16.42
C VAL A 14 10.91 3.02 -16.97
N SER A 15 11.02 3.34 -18.27
CA SER A 15 12.29 3.65 -18.92
C SER A 15 12.96 4.90 -18.35
N ASP A 16 12.22 5.99 -18.10
CA ASP A 16 12.80 7.19 -17.50
C ASP A 16 13.26 6.93 -16.07
N PHE A 17 12.55 6.08 -15.33
CA PHE A 17 12.95 5.68 -13.99
C PHE A 17 14.22 4.80 -14.00
N ASP A 18 14.31 3.84 -14.91
CA ASP A 18 15.49 2.99 -15.09
C ASP A 18 16.74 3.80 -15.47
N VAL A 19 16.59 4.82 -16.32
CA VAL A 19 17.66 5.78 -16.63
C VAL A 19 18.10 6.52 -15.37
N PHE A 20 17.16 6.96 -14.55
CA PHE A 20 17.46 7.66 -13.29
C PHE A 20 18.17 6.77 -12.27
N LEU A 21 17.75 5.51 -12.12
CA LEU A 21 18.39 4.53 -11.24
C LEU A 21 19.82 4.25 -11.69
N THR A 22 19.99 3.96 -12.98
CA THR A 22 21.30 3.66 -13.59
C THR A 22 22.26 4.83 -13.44
N ALA A 23 21.82 6.06 -13.72
CA ALA A 23 22.61 7.27 -13.52
C ALA A 23 22.98 7.52 -12.05
N SER A 24 22.28 6.88 -11.12
CA SER A 24 22.53 6.96 -9.68
C SER A 24 23.25 5.71 -9.13
N GLY A 25 23.73 4.81 -9.99
CA GLY A 25 24.47 3.61 -9.61
C GLY A 25 23.62 2.45 -9.09
N LEU A 26 22.30 2.51 -9.28
CA LEU A 26 21.38 1.41 -8.97
C LEU A 26 21.02 0.63 -10.24
N PRO A 27 20.76 -0.69 -10.13
CA PRO A 27 20.25 -1.45 -11.26
C PRO A 27 18.88 -0.92 -11.69
N PRO A 28 18.51 -1.02 -12.99
CA PRO A 28 17.16 -0.75 -13.43
C PRO A 28 16.17 -1.74 -12.79
N ILE A 29 14.92 -1.35 -12.62
CA ILE A 29 13.85 -2.26 -12.18
C ILE A 29 13.63 -3.34 -13.24
N GLY A 30 13.80 -2.98 -14.52
CA GLY A 30 13.75 -3.93 -15.62
C GLY A 30 12.32 -4.45 -15.88
N GLY A 31 11.67 -3.93 -16.92
CA GLY A 31 10.44 -4.53 -17.43
C GLY A 31 9.19 -4.32 -16.55
N GLY A 32 9.22 -3.38 -15.62
CA GLY A 32 8.03 -2.92 -14.89
C GLY A 32 7.49 -3.92 -13.89
N TYR A 33 8.36 -4.51 -13.07
CA TYR A 33 7.97 -5.29 -11.90
C TYR A 33 7.95 -4.43 -10.64
N GLN A 34 7.16 -4.83 -9.65
CA GLN A 34 7.23 -4.24 -8.32
C GLN A 34 8.63 -4.51 -7.72
N PRO A 35 9.37 -3.49 -7.26
CA PRO A 35 10.66 -3.70 -6.60
C PRO A 35 10.55 -4.64 -5.40
N GLY A 36 11.48 -5.58 -5.30
CA GLY A 36 11.61 -6.43 -4.12
C GLY A 36 12.05 -5.62 -2.88
N PRO A 37 11.99 -6.20 -1.67
CA PRO A 37 12.28 -5.46 -0.43
C PRO A 37 13.65 -4.76 -0.41
N LYS A 38 14.69 -5.45 -0.89
CA LYS A 38 16.06 -4.89 -0.97
C LYS A 38 16.16 -3.74 -1.97
N GLU A 39 15.58 -3.90 -3.15
CA GLU A 39 15.57 -2.86 -4.19
C GLU A 39 14.77 -1.64 -3.73
N ALA A 40 13.63 -1.85 -3.07
CA ALA A 40 12.84 -0.79 -2.48
C ALA A 40 13.62 -0.02 -1.40
N GLU A 41 14.40 -0.71 -0.58
CA GLU A 41 15.27 -0.08 0.42
C GLU A 41 16.38 0.75 -0.24
N ASP A 42 17.03 0.22 -1.27
CA ASP A 42 18.09 0.91 -2.01
C ASP A 42 17.56 2.16 -2.73
N ILE A 43 16.37 2.05 -3.35
CA ILE A 43 15.65 3.19 -3.94
C ILE A 43 15.28 4.23 -2.87
N ALA A 44 14.80 3.80 -1.70
CA ALA A 44 14.49 4.70 -0.60
C ALA A 44 15.74 5.43 -0.08
N LYS A 45 16.87 4.74 0.05
CA LYS A 45 18.17 5.34 0.40
C LYS A 45 18.61 6.37 -0.62
N LEU A 46 18.47 6.07 -1.92
CA LEU A 46 18.76 7.02 -3.00
C LEU A 46 17.92 8.29 -2.88
N PHE A 47 16.61 8.15 -2.62
CA PHE A 47 15.72 9.28 -2.43
C PHE A 47 16.10 10.13 -1.20
N ARG A 48 16.48 9.50 -0.09
CA ARG A 48 17.00 10.20 1.10
C ARG A 48 18.30 10.94 0.81
N ALA A 49 19.23 10.33 0.09
CA ALA A 49 20.48 10.95 -0.32
C ALA A 49 20.27 12.18 -1.23
N LYS A 50 19.16 12.22 -1.97
CA LYS A 50 18.72 13.40 -2.74
C LYS A 50 17.90 14.42 -1.94
N GLY A 51 17.89 14.30 -0.61
CA GLY A 51 17.29 15.27 0.31
C GLY A 51 15.81 15.04 0.61
N ILE A 52 15.24 13.89 0.27
CA ILE A 52 13.87 13.57 0.70
C ILE A 52 13.87 13.18 2.17
N ASN A 53 13.12 13.92 2.97
CA ASN A 53 12.92 13.70 4.39
C ASN A 53 11.60 12.98 4.73
N CYS A 54 10.86 12.51 3.72
CA CYS A 54 9.66 11.70 3.88
C CYS A 54 9.89 10.27 3.36
N GLU A 55 8.98 9.38 3.73
CA GLU A 55 8.93 8.07 3.10
C GLU A 55 8.54 8.20 1.63
N VAL A 56 9.22 7.46 0.75
CA VAL A 56 8.87 7.39 -0.67
C VAL A 56 8.85 5.95 -1.10
N ARG A 57 7.81 5.59 -1.84
CA ARG A 57 7.60 4.24 -2.34
C ARG A 57 7.27 4.24 -3.82
N VAL A 58 7.78 3.24 -4.51
CA VAL A 58 7.47 2.97 -5.92
C VAL A 58 6.35 1.93 -5.97
N PHE A 59 5.29 2.25 -6.70
CA PHE A 59 4.17 1.34 -6.97
C PHE A 59 4.12 1.04 -8.46
N VAL A 60 4.09 -0.25 -8.78
CA VAL A 60 3.99 -0.73 -10.14
C VAL A 60 2.65 -1.46 -10.30
N PRO A 61 1.82 -1.08 -11.30
CA PRO A 61 0.53 -1.73 -11.51
C PRO A 61 0.67 -3.24 -11.72
N PHE A 62 -0.19 -4.00 -11.05
CA PHE A 62 -0.25 -5.46 -11.14
C PHE A 62 -0.75 -5.88 -12.51
N VAL A 63 -0.25 -7.02 -12.94
CA VAL A 63 -0.56 -7.63 -14.22
C VAL A 63 -1.58 -8.73 -13.97
N THR A 64 -2.83 -8.54 -14.37
CA THR A 64 -3.81 -9.63 -14.42
C THR A 64 -4.53 -9.61 -15.76
N GLY A 65 -4.04 -10.40 -16.72
CA GLY A 65 -4.64 -10.50 -18.06
C GLY A 65 -4.37 -9.31 -18.99
N PHE A 66 -3.40 -8.46 -18.67
CA PHE A 66 -3.00 -7.30 -19.46
C PHE A 66 -1.49 -7.29 -19.72
N ASP A 67 -1.04 -6.46 -20.66
CA ASP A 67 0.38 -6.16 -20.80
C ASP A 67 0.90 -5.38 -19.59
N ARG A 68 2.21 -5.45 -19.39
CA ARG A 68 2.88 -4.71 -18.30
C ARG A 68 2.70 -3.22 -18.49
N SER A 69 2.49 -2.52 -17.39
CA SER A 69 2.44 -1.07 -17.40
C SER A 69 3.81 -0.51 -17.78
N HIS A 70 3.84 0.32 -18.82
CA HIS A 70 5.01 1.15 -19.15
C HIS A 70 5.20 2.33 -18.18
N HIS A 71 4.37 2.41 -17.14
CA HIS A 71 4.41 3.46 -16.13
C HIS A 71 4.43 2.88 -14.72
N LEU A 72 5.08 3.60 -13.83
CA LEU A 72 5.06 3.40 -12.39
C LEU A 72 4.70 4.70 -11.68
N PHE A 73 4.44 4.59 -10.37
CA PHE A 73 4.09 5.70 -9.51
C PHE A 73 5.14 5.85 -8.42
N VAL A 74 5.75 7.03 -8.35
CA VAL A 74 6.59 7.42 -7.21
C VAL A 74 5.71 8.20 -6.26
N CYS A 75 5.59 7.75 -5.02
CA CYS A 75 4.56 8.19 -4.07
C CYS A 75 5.16 8.61 -2.73
N CYS A 76 4.59 9.66 -2.13
CA CYS A 76 4.99 10.18 -0.81
C CYS A 76 3.91 9.99 0.27
N ASP A 77 2.75 9.44 -0.11
CA ASP A 77 1.66 9.07 0.81
C ASP A 77 0.84 7.97 0.12
N TRP A 78 0.39 6.96 0.87
CA TRP A 78 -0.43 5.87 0.33
C TRP A 78 -1.23 5.20 1.44
N ILE A 79 -2.31 4.53 1.05
CA ILE A 79 -3.05 3.59 1.89
C ILE A 79 -3.45 2.37 1.07
N TYR A 80 -3.44 1.20 1.70
CA TYR A 80 -3.97 -0.02 1.12
C TYR A 80 -5.46 -0.16 1.44
N VAL A 81 -6.22 -0.65 0.47
CA VAL A 81 -7.65 -0.91 0.53
C VAL A 81 -7.88 -2.37 0.14
N LEU A 82 -8.39 -3.17 1.07
CA LEU A 82 -8.61 -4.60 0.85
C LEU A 82 -9.95 -4.89 0.16
N ALA A 83 -11.02 -4.22 0.61
CA ALA A 83 -12.36 -4.41 0.07
C ALA A 83 -13.12 -3.08 0.01
N ILE A 84 -13.43 -2.51 1.18
CA ILE A 84 -14.15 -1.24 1.29
C ILE A 84 -13.41 -0.39 2.34
N LYS A 85 -13.22 0.90 2.04
CA LYS A 85 -12.69 1.88 2.99
C LYS A 85 -13.37 3.24 2.81
N ASP A 86 -13.79 3.89 3.89
CA ASP A 86 -14.10 5.32 3.83
C ASP A 86 -12.79 6.10 3.60
N ILE A 87 -12.75 6.84 2.50
CA ILE A 87 -11.58 7.59 2.05
C ILE A 87 -11.62 9.06 2.51
N LYS A 88 -12.55 9.41 3.40
CA LYS A 88 -12.63 10.77 3.92
C LYS A 88 -11.37 11.10 4.75
N GLY A 89 -10.73 12.22 4.42
CA GLY A 89 -9.55 12.69 5.16
C GLY A 89 -8.24 11.91 4.89
N VAL A 90 -8.24 10.91 4.00
CA VAL A 90 -7.02 10.18 3.64
C VAL A 90 -6.23 10.90 2.55
N LEU A 91 -4.92 10.62 2.45
CA LEU A 91 -4.01 11.24 1.48
C LEU A 91 -3.99 12.77 1.51
N GLN A 92 -4.15 13.36 2.70
CA GLN A 92 -4.17 14.82 2.90
C GLN A 92 -2.80 15.41 3.24
N LYS A 93 -1.80 14.57 3.57
CA LYS A 93 -0.47 15.06 3.96
C LYS A 93 0.08 16.03 2.91
N PRO A 94 0.58 17.21 3.31
CA PRO A 94 1.10 18.18 2.35
C PRO A 94 2.24 17.54 1.56
N VAL A 95 2.28 17.79 0.24
CA VAL A 95 3.35 17.25 -0.60
C VAL A 95 4.67 17.90 -0.18
N PRO A 96 5.66 17.14 0.29
CA PRO A 96 6.91 17.71 0.76
C PRO A 96 7.62 18.51 -0.34
N PRO A 97 8.22 19.68 -0.04
CA PRO A 97 8.95 20.47 -1.03
C PRO A 97 10.06 19.68 -1.74
N ALA A 98 10.80 18.84 -1.00
CA ALA A 98 11.83 17.95 -1.53
C ALA A 98 11.27 16.96 -2.57
N PHE A 99 10.05 16.48 -2.36
CA PHE A 99 9.38 15.59 -3.30
C PHE A 99 9.07 16.28 -4.64
N LYS A 100 8.65 17.56 -4.58
CA LYS A 100 8.45 18.37 -5.80
C LYS A 100 9.76 18.64 -6.54
N GLN A 101 10.87 18.79 -5.83
CA GLN A 101 12.18 18.97 -6.43
C GLN A 101 12.60 17.72 -7.20
N ILE A 102 12.40 16.53 -6.65
CA ILE A 102 12.75 15.28 -7.34
C ILE A 102 11.89 15.01 -8.54
N ARG A 103 10.59 15.32 -8.49
CA ARG A 103 9.75 15.32 -9.68
C ARG A 103 10.37 16.17 -10.81
N LYS A 104 10.89 17.36 -10.48
CA LYS A 104 11.58 18.23 -11.45
C LYS A 104 12.90 17.63 -11.93
N SER A 105 13.71 17.06 -11.04
CA SER A 105 14.99 16.39 -11.39
C SER A 105 14.78 15.21 -12.32
N LEU A 106 13.70 14.46 -12.11
CA LEU A 106 13.23 13.37 -12.97
C LEU A 106 12.56 13.85 -14.26
N ARG A 107 12.44 15.17 -14.47
CA ARG A 107 11.80 15.80 -15.63
C ARG A 107 10.38 15.28 -15.89
N VAL A 108 9.66 14.90 -14.83
CA VAL A 108 8.34 14.29 -14.94
C VAL A 108 7.30 15.33 -15.35
N LYS A 109 6.64 15.11 -16.49
CA LYS A 109 5.56 15.96 -16.99
C LYS A 109 4.33 15.92 -16.09
N SER A 110 3.96 14.74 -15.58
CA SER A 110 2.79 14.56 -14.72
C SER A 110 2.92 15.37 -13.42
N GLY A 111 1.80 15.92 -12.96
CA GLY A 111 1.72 16.58 -11.65
C GLY A 111 1.71 15.58 -10.49
N VAL A 112 1.91 16.09 -9.28
CA VAL A 112 1.62 15.30 -8.07
C VAL A 112 0.10 15.27 -7.89
N SER A 113 -0.48 14.08 -7.97
CA SER A 113 -1.93 13.84 -7.90
C SER A 113 -2.24 12.62 -7.04
N ARG A 114 -3.52 12.27 -6.94
CA ARG A 114 -4.00 11.04 -6.30
C ARG A 114 -4.38 10.02 -7.36
N TYR A 115 -4.02 8.75 -7.15
CA TYR A 115 -4.30 7.65 -8.07
C TYR A 115 -4.81 6.43 -7.31
N VAL A 116 -5.61 5.62 -7.99
CA VAL A 116 -5.95 4.26 -7.58
C VAL A 116 -5.03 3.32 -8.36
N VAL A 117 -4.26 2.49 -7.67
CA VAL A 117 -3.31 1.56 -8.27
C VAL A 117 -3.61 0.18 -7.74
N TYR A 118 -3.94 -0.76 -8.63
CA TYR A 118 -3.94 -2.17 -8.29
C TYR A 118 -2.51 -2.69 -8.45
N ASN A 119 -1.82 -3.11 -7.39
CA ASN A 119 -0.40 -3.51 -7.43
C ASN A 119 -0.16 -4.88 -6.80
N GLU A 120 0.99 -5.47 -7.13
CA GLU A 120 1.42 -6.76 -6.57
C GLU A 120 1.75 -6.63 -5.08
N GLU A 121 1.58 -7.75 -4.37
CA GLU A 121 1.70 -7.90 -2.93
C GLU A 121 3.07 -7.47 -2.40
N ASP A 122 3.04 -6.72 -1.29
CA ASP A 122 4.10 -6.80 -0.29
C ASP A 122 3.56 -7.77 0.76
N PHE A 123 4.09 -9.00 0.80
CA PHE A 123 3.62 -10.11 1.65
C PHE A 123 3.61 -9.82 3.16
N SER A 124 4.03 -8.62 3.56
CA SER A 124 4.12 -8.16 4.94
C SER A 124 2.96 -7.28 5.39
N TYR A 125 2.14 -6.72 4.48
CA TYR A 125 1.09 -5.79 4.89
C TYR A 125 -0.18 -6.50 5.35
N ILE A 126 -0.48 -6.40 6.65
CA ILE A 126 -1.78 -6.75 7.23
C ILE A 126 -2.54 -5.45 7.52
N PRO A 127 -3.76 -5.26 6.99
CA PRO A 127 -4.56 -4.07 7.29
C PRO A 127 -4.78 -3.88 8.79
N GLU A 128 -4.70 -2.63 9.27
CA GLU A 128 -4.93 -2.31 10.68
C GLU A 128 -6.28 -2.83 11.19
N GLU A 129 -7.30 -2.80 10.34
CA GLU A 129 -8.65 -3.29 10.65
C GLU A 129 -8.62 -4.79 10.98
N ILE A 130 -7.84 -5.57 10.22
CA ILE A 130 -7.63 -7.00 10.46
C ILE A 130 -6.76 -7.22 11.71
N ILE A 131 -5.74 -6.38 11.94
CA ILE A 131 -4.92 -6.45 13.17
C ILE A 131 -5.80 -6.21 14.40
N ARG A 132 -6.61 -5.14 14.40
CA ARG A 132 -7.50 -4.77 15.51
C ARG A 132 -8.52 -5.87 15.80
N ARG A 133 -9.13 -6.46 14.77
CA ARG A 133 -10.08 -7.58 14.90
C ARG A 133 -9.47 -8.79 15.64
N ASN A 134 -8.19 -9.05 15.41
CA ASN A 134 -7.49 -10.19 16.00
C ASN A 134 -6.76 -9.83 17.31
N MET A 135 -6.92 -8.61 17.83
CA MET A 135 -6.25 -8.15 19.05
C MET A 135 -7.10 -8.45 20.29
N ALA A 136 -6.54 -9.21 21.23
CA ALA A 136 -7.18 -9.51 22.50
C ALA A 136 -7.26 -8.27 23.43
N PRO A 137 -8.30 -8.14 24.28
CA PRO A 137 -9.43 -9.07 24.43
C PRO A 137 -10.49 -8.88 23.35
N ILE A 138 -10.94 -9.98 22.73
CA ILE A 138 -12.01 -9.99 21.74
C ILE A 138 -13.32 -10.27 22.47
N ARG A 139 -14.31 -9.37 22.36
CA ARG A 139 -15.59 -9.49 23.06
C ARG A 139 -16.65 -10.17 22.17
N CYS A 140 -17.57 -10.91 22.78
CA CYS A 140 -18.71 -11.50 22.07
C CYS A 140 -19.60 -10.41 21.43
N GLY A 141 -19.88 -9.34 22.18
CA GLY A 141 -20.78 -8.26 21.75
C GLY A 141 -22.26 -8.53 22.04
N VAL A 142 -22.63 -9.77 22.37
CA VAL A 142 -23.97 -10.17 22.82
C VAL A 142 -24.00 -10.47 24.33
N CYS A 143 -22.94 -11.09 24.82
CA CYS A 143 -22.73 -11.39 26.23
C CYS A 143 -21.35 -10.90 26.71
N ASP A 144 -21.06 -11.09 27.99
CA ASP A 144 -19.82 -10.64 28.64
C ASP A 144 -18.59 -11.56 28.36
N ALA A 145 -18.75 -12.58 27.51
CA ALA A 145 -17.64 -13.48 27.18
C ALA A 145 -16.51 -12.76 26.43
N VAL A 146 -15.27 -13.12 26.79
CA VAL A 146 -14.03 -12.57 26.22
C VAL A 146 -13.12 -13.69 25.72
N PHE A 147 -12.44 -13.45 24.62
CA PHE A 147 -11.64 -14.43 23.89
C PHE A 147 -10.26 -13.86 23.55
N SER A 148 -9.28 -14.76 23.42
CA SER A 148 -7.93 -14.45 22.92
C SER A 148 -7.80 -14.65 21.42
N LEU A 149 -8.69 -15.44 20.80
CA LEU A 149 -8.68 -15.76 19.37
C LEU A 149 -10.04 -15.44 18.73
N TRP A 150 -10.00 -14.85 17.54
CA TRP A 150 -11.19 -14.47 16.77
C TRP A 150 -12.07 -15.69 16.42
N GLN A 151 -11.44 -16.81 16.09
CA GLN A 151 -12.11 -18.07 15.75
C GLN A 151 -12.94 -18.63 16.93
N ASP A 152 -12.45 -18.44 18.16
CA ASP A 152 -13.16 -18.89 19.36
C ASP A 152 -14.38 -18.01 19.63
N GLN A 153 -14.29 -16.71 19.36
CA GLN A 153 -15.42 -15.79 19.46
C GLN A 153 -16.52 -16.11 18.43
N ILE A 154 -16.15 -16.38 17.17
CA ILE A 154 -17.12 -16.77 16.14
C ILE A 154 -17.81 -18.07 16.53
N ARG A 155 -17.03 -19.09 16.95
CA ARG A 155 -17.59 -20.39 17.37
C ARG A 155 -18.56 -20.21 18.54
N HIS A 156 -18.19 -19.41 19.54
CA HIS A 156 -19.08 -19.11 20.66
C HIS A 156 -20.38 -18.44 20.23
N ARG A 157 -20.32 -17.43 19.34
CA ARG A 157 -21.52 -16.76 18.84
C ARG A 157 -22.45 -17.70 18.06
N HIS A 158 -21.88 -18.63 17.30
CA HIS A 158 -22.64 -19.67 16.63
C HIS A 158 -23.30 -20.62 17.63
N ASP A 159 -22.52 -21.20 18.55
CA ASP A 159 -22.98 -22.28 19.43
C ASP A 159 -23.93 -21.79 20.53
N GLU A 160 -23.65 -20.62 21.13
CA GLU A 160 -24.40 -20.11 22.29
C GLU A 160 -25.48 -19.09 21.92
N HIS A 161 -25.37 -18.45 20.74
CA HIS A 161 -26.31 -17.41 20.31
C HIS A 161 -26.99 -17.71 18.97
N GLY A 162 -26.65 -18.82 18.31
CA GLY A 162 -27.20 -19.17 16.99
C GLY A 162 -26.82 -18.18 15.88
N ILE A 163 -25.80 -17.35 16.11
CA ILE A 163 -25.35 -16.32 15.16
C ILE A 163 -24.32 -16.95 14.23
N SER A 164 -24.71 -17.17 12.98
CA SER A 164 -23.81 -17.67 11.93
C SER A 164 -23.15 -16.50 11.19
N GLU A 165 -21.85 -16.36 11.33
CA GLU A 165 -21.03 -15.38 10.62
C GLU A 165 -20.01 -16.09 9.73
N ASP A 166 -19.66 -15.47 8.60
CA ASP A 166 -18.54 -15.92 7.79
C ASP A 166 -17.25 -15.92 8.63
N GLN A 167 -16.32 -16.84 8.36
CA GLN A 167 -15.06 -16.93 9.13
C GLN A 167 -14.18 -15.68 8.98
N ASN A 168 -14.34 -14.95 7.88
CA ASN A 168 -13.64 -13.72 7.57
C ASN A 168 -14.63 -12.67 7.07
N PRO A 169 -15.54 -12.19 7.94
CA PRO A 169 -16.46 -11.15 7.51
C PRO A 169 -15.64 -9.90 7.21
N LEU A 170 -16.08 -9.13 6.22
CA LEU A 170 -15.50 -7.82 5.96
C LEU A 170 -15.65 -6.97 7.24
N PRO A 171 -14.63 -6.17 7.61
CA PRO A 171 -14.79 -5.27 8.74
C PRO A 171 -15.95 -4.31 8.49
N ASP A 172 -16.97 -4.36 9.34
CA ASP A 172 -17.96 -3.30 9.46
C ASP A 172 -17.27 -2.10 10.14
N TYR A 173 -17.44 -0.91 9.56
CA TYR A 173 -16.74 0.33 9.92
C TYR A 173 -16.91 0.78 11.36
#